data_AF-A0A8I1MPR9-F1
#
_entry.id   AF-A0A8I1MPR9-F1
#
_cell.length_a   1.000
_cell.length_b   1.000
_cell.length_c   1.000
_cell.angle_alpha   90.00
_cell.angle_beta   90.00
_cell.angle_gamma   90.00
#
_symmetry.space_group_name_H-M   'P 1'
#
loop_
_entity.id
_entity.type
_entity.pdbx_description
1 polymer ?
#
loop_
_entity_poly.entity_id
_entity_poly.type
_entity_poly.pdbx_seq_one_letter_code
_entity_poly.pdbx_strand_id
1 'polypeptide(L)'
;MRLLITLLLASCSLAIAGSAGEATDTPDVIARVVKGLANSEIAELTSRTSEGGSSSYHLKTIDYLGTVQRDGRRYTVALAQFLRSSAKGSEYPPARGHGFLVLFDDTFRVVTYGRMEFEICHMEGDVLKSGGKVIVNFGATDPATRHHGWRLDSAYMPYPFSDRISEADWQSGKFRSKQ
;
A
#
# COMPACT_ATOMS: atom_id res chain seq x y z
N MET A 1 -12.39 0.99 -53.84
CA MET A 1 -12.25 0.12 -52.64
C MET A 1 -10.90 0.24 -51.93
N ARG A 2 -9.75 0.35 -52.61
CA ARG A 2 -8.44 0.46 -51.94
C ARG A 2 -8.26 1.75 -51.11
N LEU A 3 -8.82 2.88 -51.54
CA LEU A 3 -8.69 4.16 -50.82
C LEU A 3 -9.44 4.22 -49.47
N LEU A 4 -10.55 3.49 -49.31
CA LEU A 4 -11.33 3.49 -48.07
C LEU A 4 -10.64 2.72 -46.93
N ILE A 5 -9.87 1.69 -47.28
CA ILE A 5 -9.15 0.86 -46.31
C ILE A 5 -7.99 1.65 -45.67
N THR A 6 -7.28 2.45 -46.45
CA THR A 6 -6.22 3.35 -45.94
C THR A 6 -6.74 4.41 -44.99
N LEU A 7 -7.96 4.92 -45.21
CA LEU A 7 -8.55 5.95 -44.36
C LEU A 7 -9.02 5.38 -43.01
N LEU A 8 -9.48 4.12 -42.97
CA LEU A 8 -9.86 3.43 -41.73
C LEU A 8 -8.64 3.06 -40.87
N LEU A 9 -7.51 2.70 -41.50
CA LEU A 9 -6.26 2.38 -40.78
C LEU A 9 -5.63 3.63 -40.14
N ALA A 10 -5.80 4.81 -40.75
CA ALA A 10 -5.29 6.06 -40.18
C ALA A 10 -6.13 6.56 -38.98
N SER A 11 -7.45 6.32 -38.96
CA SER A 11 -8.34 6.78 -37.88
C SER A 11 -8.35 5.87 -36.65
N CYS A 12 -7.84 4.64 -36.73
CA CYS A 12 -7.63 3.77 -35.56
C CYS A 12 -6.29 3.98 -34.84
N SER A 13 -5.41 4.83 -35.37
CA SER A 13 -4.01 4.94 -34.89
C SER A 13 -3.75 6.10 -33.93
N LEU A 14 -4.77 6.90 -33.60
CA LEU A 14 -4.70 7.91 -32.54
C LEU A 14 -5.25 7.36 -31.22
N ALA A 15 -4.77 6.18 -30.83
CA ALA A 15 -4.70 5.86 -29.41
C ALA A 15 -3.59 6.75 -28.84
N ILE A 16 -3.96 7.94 -28.37
CA ILE A 16 -3.09 8.73 -27.50
C ILE A 16 -2.83 7.81 -26.31
N ALA A 17 -1.63 7.24 -26.23
CA ALA A 17 -1.16 6.58 -25.03
C ALA A 17 -1.24 7.62 -23.92
N GLY A 18 -2.26 7.48 -23.07
CA GLY A 18 -2.42 8.31 -21.89
C GLY A 18 -1.19 8.11 -21.03
N SER A 19 -0.35 9.15 -20.97
CA SER A 19 0.94 9.15 -20.29
C SER A 19 1.94 8.15 -20.89
N ALA A 20 3.24 8.49 -20.87
CA ALA A 20 4.27 7.46 -20.92
C ALA A 20 3.99 6.54 -19.72
N GLY A 21 3.43 5.35 -19.99
CA GLY A 21 3.02 4.41 -18.95
C GLY A 21 4.17 4.26 -17.97
N GLU A 22 3.89 4.53 -16.70
CA GLU A 22 4.86 4.32 -15.62
C GLU A 22 5.48 2.93 -15.81
N ALA A 23 6.80 2.83 -15.64
CA ALA A 23 7.51 1.56 -15.78
C ALA A 23 6.76 0.48 -15.00
N THR A 24 6.12 -0.43 -15.74
CA THR A 24 5.36 -1.55 -15.17
C THR A 24 6.31 -2.34 -14.30
N ASP A 25 5.93 -2.59 -13.06
CA ASP A 25 6.75 -3.37 -12.15
C ASP A 25 7.07 -4.72 -12.76
N THR A 26 8.32 -5.15 -12.58
CA THR A 26 8.75 -6.47 -13.01
C THR A 26 8.07 -7.55 -12.17
N PRO A 27 7.85 -8.76 -12.69
CA PRO A 27 7.14 -9.82 -11.96
C PRO A 27 7.73 -10.17 -10.59
N ASP A 28 8.99 -9.85 -10.32
CA ASP A 28 9.65 -10.06 -9.03
C ASP A 28 9.20 -9.08 -7.93
N VAL A 29 8.34 -8.09 -8.23
CA VAL A 29 7.80 -7.14 -7.23
C VAL A 29 7.21 -7.85 -6.02
N ILE A 30 6.44 -8.93 -6.22
CA ILE A 30 5.86 -9.71 -5.10
C ILE A 30 6.98 -10.31 -4.24
N ALA A 31 8.00 -10.90 -4.85
CA ALA A 31 9.11 -11.49 -4.12
C ALA A 31 9.88 -10.43 -3.31
N ARG A 32 10.03 -9.22 -3.85
CA ARG A 32 10.63 -8.09 -3.15
C ARG A 32 9.78 -7.59 -1.99
N VAL A 33 8.45 -7.52 -2.15
CA VAL A 33 7.53 -7.18 -1.05
C VAL A 33 7.63 -8.21 0.08
N VAL A 34 7.61 -9.52 -0.24
CA VAL A 34 7.81 -10.59 0.76
C VAL A 34 9.12 -10.40 1.51
N LYS A 35 10.22 -10.16 0.78
CA LYS A 35 11.54 -9.93 1.37
C LYS A 35 11.57 -8.67 2.23
N GLY A 36 10.93 -7.59 1.79
CA GLY A 36 10.79 -6.34 2.53
C GLY A 36 10.06 -6.53 3.86
N LEU A 37 8.96 -7.30 3.87
CA LEU A 37 8.23 -7.65 5.09
C LEU A 37 9.08 -8.47 6.05
N ALA A 38 9.77 -9.50 5.54
CA ALA A 38 10.65 -10.35 6.36
C ALA A 38 11.80 -9.56 6.99
N ASN A 39 12.35 -8.57 6.28
CA ASN A 39 13.44 -7.72 6.72
C ASN A 39 12.99 -6.48 7.52
N SER A 40 11.68 -6.28 7.71
CA SER A 40 11.17 -5.05 8.34
C SER A 40 11.48 -4.97 9.84
N GLU A 41 11.76 -6.11 10.48
CA GLU A 41 11.88 -6.26 11.94
C GLU A 41 10.60 -5.84 12.70
N ILE A 42 9.50 -5.57 11.98
CA ILE A 42 8.21 -5.20 12.56
C ILE A 42 7.50 -6.48 12.94
N ALA A 43 7.42 -6.72 14.24
CA ALA A 43 6.76 -7.87 14.86
C ALA A 43 5.45 -8.27 14.15
N GLU A 44 4.52 -7.34 13.92
CA GLU A 44 3.20 -7.63 13.33
C GLU A 44 3.22 -7.95 11.83
N LEU A 45 4.32 -7.65 11.14
CA LEU A 45 4.54 -7.87 9.71
C LEU A 45 5.57 -8.96 9.41
N THR A 46 6.03 -9.68 10.44
CA THR A 46 7.04 -10.73 10.29
C THR A 46 6.49 -12.09 10.72
N SER A 47 6.67 -13.09 9.85
CA SER A 47 6.29 -14.46 10.15
C SER A 47 7.18 -15.03 11.26
N ARG A 48 6.59 -15.73 12.22
CA ARG A 48 7.29 -16.32 13.37
C ARG A 48 6.47 -17.41 14.04
N THR A 49 7.17 -18.29 14.74
CA THR A 49 6.58 -19.30 15.61
C THR A 49 6.90 -18.93 17.05
N SER A 50 5.95 -19.09 17.96
CA SER A 50 6.21 -18.87 19.39
C SER A 50 7.21 -19.90 19.92
N GLU A 51 7.92 -19.53 20.99
CA GLU A 51 8.77 -20.47 21.71
C GLU A 51 7.94 -21.67 22.17
N GLY A 52 8.47 -22.88 21.96
CA GLY A 52 7.76 -24.14 22.23
C GLY A 52 6.68 -24.53 21.21
N GLY A 53 6.47 -23.76 20.14
CA GLY A 53 5.58 -24.13 19.04
C GLY A 53 4.08 -24.06 19.37
N SER A 54 3.71 -23.36 20.44
CA SER A 54 2.34 -23.21 20.91
C SER A 54 1.42 -22.43 19.94
N SER A 55 2.01 -21.60 19.08
CA SER A 55 1.33 -20.85 18.04
C SER A 55 2.31 -20.46 16.91
N SER A 56 1.77 -20.17 15.74
CA SER A 56 2.54 -19.59 14.63
C SER A 56 1.79 -18.42 14.02
N TYR A 57 2.55 -17.50 13.45
CA TYR A 57 2.07 -16.34 12.73
C TYR A 57 2.77 -16.32 11.39
N HIS A 58 2.03 -16.43 10.30
CA HIS A 58 2.63 -16.55 8.97
C HIS A 58 1.91 -15.69 7.96
N LEU A 59 2.69 -15.16 7.01
CA LEU A 59 2.18 -14.51 5.83
C LEU A 59 1.37 -15.52 5.00
N LYS A 60 0.13 -15.17 4.67
CA LYS A 60 -0.82 -16.01 3.95
C LYS A 60 -1.01 -15.55 2.51
N THR A 61 -1.22 -14.25 2.29
CA THR A 61 -1.30 -13.64 0.96
C THR A 61 -0.64 -12.27 0.95
N ILE A 62 -0.23 -11.86 -0.25
CA ILE A 62 0.13 -10.49 -0.59
C ILE A 62 -0.60 -10.13 -1.86
N ASP A 63 -1.31 -9.01 -1.82
CA ASP A 63 -1.85 -8.37 -3.00
C ASP A 63 -1.02 -7.11 -3.27
N TYR A 64 -0.29 -7.10 -4.38
CA TYR A 64 0.33 -5.88 -4.89
C TYR A 64 -0.75 -5.02 -5.52
N LEU A 65 -0.91 -3.81 -5.01
CA LEU A 65 -2.02 -2.91 -5.38
C LEU A 65 -1.60 -1.89 -6.44
N GLY A 66 -0.31 -1.63 -6.57
CA GLY A 66 0.24 -0.63 -7.49
C GLY A 66 1.35 0.17 -6.83
N THR A 67 1.65 1.32 -7.44
CA THR A 67 2.59 2.29 -6.90
C THR A 67 1.98 3.68 -6.84
N VAL A 68 2.54 4.51 -5.97
CA VAL A 68 2.24 5.94 -5.90
C VAL A 68 3.53 6.74 -5.98
N GLN A 69 3.46 7.93 -6.54
CA GLN A 69 4.60 8.84 -6.61
C GLN A 69 4.39 10.05 -5.69
N ARG A 70 5.40 10.38 -4.90
CA ARG A 70 5.40 11.57 -4.05
C ARG A 70 6.81 12.13 -3.94
N ASP A 71 6.96 13.44 -4.10
CA ASP A 71 8.25 14.14 -4.01
C ASP A 71 9.36 13.51 -4.90
N GLY A 72 8.98 13.04 -6.09
CA GLY A 72 9.90 12.37 -7.02
C GLY A 72 10.34 10.97 -6.58
N ARG A 73 9.74 10.41 -5.52
CA ARG A 73 9.98 9.05 -5.03
C ARG A 73 8.80 8.14 -5.35
N ARG A 74 9.11 6.90 -5.73
CA ARG A 74 8.13 5.83 -5.96
C ARG A 74 7.95 5.04 -4.67
N TYR A 75 6.69 4.75 -4.34
CA TYR A 75 6.32 3.89 -3.23
C TYR A 75 5.50 2.72 -3.75
N THR A 76 5.82 1.51 -3.30
CA THR A 76 5.04 0.31 -3.59
C THR A 76 3.95 0.14 -2.54
N VAL A 77 2.71 -0.09 -2.98
CA VAL A 77 1.55 -0.30 -2.10
C VAL A 77 1.15 -1.77 -2.17
N ALA A 78 1.05 -2.42 -1.01
CA ALA A 78 0.59 -3.80 -0.92
C ALA A 78 -0.35 -4.02 0.26
N LEU A 79 -1.27 -4.97 0.10
CA LEU A 79 -2.07 -5.53 1.19
C LEU A 79 -1.45 -6.87 1.60
N ALA A 80 -1.06 -7.00 2.87
CA ALA A 80 -0.48 -8.21 3.42
C ALA A 80 -1.44 -8.87 4.42
N GLN A 81 -1.74 -10.16 4.21
CA GLN A 81 -2.55 -10.95 5.12
C GLN A 81 -1.68 -11.90 5.92
N PHE A 82 -1.83 -11.86 7.23
CA PHE A 82 -1.21 -12.82 8.14
C PHE A 82 -2.26 -13.65 8.86
N LEU A 83 -1.94 -14.91 9.12
CA LEU A 83 -2.75 -15.81 9.93
C LEU A 83 -1.96 -16.18 11.18
N ARG A 84 -2.61 -16.01 12.34
CA ARG A 84 -2.20 -16.69 13.57
C ARG A 84 -2.90 -18.03 13.64
N SER A 85 -2.14 -19.10 13.90
CA SER A 85 -2.63 -20.45 14.17
C SER A 85 -2.13 -20.97 15.51
N SER A 86 -2.90 -21.87 16.12
CA SER A 86 -2.52 -22.63 17.32
C SER A 86 -1.65 -23.84 16.96
N ALA A 87 -1.03 -24.43 17.98
CA ALA A 87 -0.43 -25.76 17.87
C ALA A 87 -1.46 -26.80 17.40
N LYS A 88 -0.98 -27.85 16.73
CA LYS A 88 -1.83 -28.96 16.26
C LYS A 88 -2.56 -29.60 17.44
N GLY A 89 -3.90 -29.66 17.37
CA GLY A 89 -4.74 -30.21 18.43
C GLY A 89 -5.08 -29.23 19.56
N SER A 90 -4.63 -27.97 19.47
CA SER A 90 -5.02 -26.89 20.39
C SER A 90 -6.02 -25.94 19.73
N GLU A 91 -7.05 -25.53 20.47
CA GLU A 91 -7.96 -24.44 20.08
C GLU A 91 -7.43 -23.06 20.48
N TYR A 92 -6.35 -23.02 21.27
CA TYR A 92 -5.80 -21.79 21.83
C TYR A 92 -4.35 -21.53 21.42
N PRO A 93 -3.99 -20.26 21.05
CA PRO A 93 -4.92 -19.15 20.79
C PRO A 93 -5.76 -19.43 19.52
N PRO A 94 -7.00 -18.91 19.44
CA PRO A 94 -7.85 -19.15 18.27
C PRO A 94 -7.21 -18.57 17.02
N ALA A 95 -7.48 -19.24 15.90
CA ALA A 95 -7.05 -18.81 14.59
C ALA A 95 -7.64 -17.42 14.28
N ARG A 96 -6.78 -16.48 13.85
CA ARG A 96 -7.20 -15.12 13.54
C ARG A 96 -6.40 -14.55 12.37
N GLY A 97 -7.10 -13.96 11.41
CA GLY A 97 -6.49 -13.23 10.31
C GLY A 97 -6.29 -11.76 10.64
N HIS A 98 -5.15 -11.19 10.22
CA HIS A 98 -4.80 -9.78 10.36
C HIS A 98 -4.36 -9.20 9.02
N GLY A 99 -5.02 -8.12 8.58
CA GLY A 99 -4.72 -7.44 7.33
C GLY A 99 -3.96 -6.14 7.58
N PHE A 100 -3.01 -5.85 6.69
CA PHE A 100 -2.19 -4.66 6.76
C PHE A 100 -2.03 -4.04 5.38
N LEU A 101 -2.38 -2.76 5.27
CA LEU A 101 -1.95 -1.92 4.16
C LEU A 101 -0.50 -1.49 4.46
N VAL A 102 0.41 -1.73 3.54
CA VAL A 102 1.85 -1.51 3.72
C VAL A 102 2.40 -0.72 2.55
N LEU A 103 3.17 0.32 2.87
CA LEU A 103 3.93 1.09 1.89
C LEU A 103 5.40 0.78 2.02
N PHE A 104 6.04 0.57 0.88
CA PHE A 104 7.47 0.35 0.75
C PHE A 104 8.10 1.48 -0.05
N ASP A 105 9.34 1.85 0.29
CA ASP A 105 10.15 2.70 -0.59
C ASP A 105 10.66 1.94 -1.82
N ASP A 106 11.46 2.62 -2.65
CA ASP A 106 12.08 2.08 -3.86
C ASP A 106 13.08 0.94 -3.59
N THR A 107 13.58 0.82 -2.35
CA THR A 107 14.43 -0.28 -1.88
C THR A 107 13.65 -1.43 -1.26
N PHE A 108 12.31 -1.37 -1.28
CA PHE A 108 11.41 -2.32 -0.63
C PHE A 108 11.56 -2.37 0.90
N ARG A 109 11.96 -1.26 1.52
CA ARG A 109 11.86 -1.12 2.98
C ARG A 109 10.48 -0.60 3.36
N VAL A 110 9.88 -1.18 4.39
CA VAL A 110 8.61 -0.70 4.94
C VAL A 110 8.78 0.72 5.50
N VAL A 111 8.02 1.68 4.97
CA VAL A 111 8.04 3.09 5.41
C VAL A 111 6.84 3.47 6.26
N THR A 112 5.70 2.81 6.05
CA THR A 112 4.52 2.89 6.93
C THR A 112 3.64 1.67 6.71
N TYR A 113 2.80 1.40 7.70
CA TYR A 113 1.78 0.38 7.63
C TYR A 113 0.61 0.76 8.52
N GLY A 114 -0.56 0.22 8.21
CA GLY A 114 -1.73 0.34 9.06
C GLY A 114 -2.61 -0.89 8.95
N ARG A 115 -3.31 -1.17 10.04
CA ARG A 115 -4.20 -2.32 10.13
C ARG A 115 -5.49 -2.01 9.36
N MET A 116 -5.93 -2.97 8.56
CA MET A 116 -7.15 -2.89 7.76
C MET A 116 -7.84 -4.25 7.73
N GLU A 117 -9.16 -4.27 7.72
CA GLU A 117 -9.94 -5.46 7.42
C GLU A 117 -9.68 -5.92 5.98
N PHE A 118 -9.93 -7.21 5.74
CA PHE A 118 -9.71 -7.79 4.42
C PHE A 118 -10.83 -7.38 3.49
N GLU A 119 -10.47 -6.57 2.50
CA GLU A 119 -11.37 -6.14 1.45
C GLU A 119 -10.69 -6.26 0.09
N ILE A 120 -11.48 -6.42 -0.97
CA ILE A 120 -10.96 -6.39 -2.34
C ILE A 120 -10.68 -4.94 -2.69
N CYS A 121 -9.40 -4.57 -2.65
CA CYS A 121 -8.97 -3.22 -2.96
C CYS A 121 -8.32 -3.11 -4.34
N HIS A 122 -8.35 -1.91 -4.91
CA HIS A 122 -7.59 -1.55 -6.10
C HIS A 122 -7.16 -0.09 -6.03
N MET A 123 -6.10 0.25 -6.75
CA MET A 123 -5.65 1.62 -6.94
C MET A 123 -6.37 2.25 -8.15
N GLU A 124 -6.79 3.49 -8.00
CA GLU A 124 -7.21 4.38 -9.08
C GLU A 124 -6.38 5.66 -8.99
N GLY A 125 -5.29 5.73 -9.76
CA GLY A 125 -4.24 6.73 -9.56
C GLY A 125 -3.65 6.60 -8.15
N ASP A 126 -3.59 7.71 -7.41
CA ASP A 126 -3.10 7.74 -6.02
C ASP A 126 -4.17 7.37 -4.98
N VAL A 127 -5.32 6.85 -5.39
CA VAL A 127 -6.46 6.57 -4.50
C VAL A 127 -6.69 5.07 -4.37
N LEU A 128 -6.60 4.56 -3.16
CA LEU A 128 -7.01 3.19 -2.81
C LEU A 128 -8.53 3.14 -2.62
N LYS A 129 -9.19 2.23 -3.34
CA LYS A 129 -10.64 2.04 -3.26
C LYS A 129 -11.03 0.59 -2.95
N SER A 130 -12.16 0.43 -2.28
CA SER A 130 -12.84 -0.84 -2.04
C SER A 130 -14.34 -0.66 -2.23
N GLY A 131 -14.97 -1.47 -3.07
CA GLY A 131 -16.41 -1.37 -3.35
C GLY A 131 -16.90 0.03 -3.77
N GLY A 132 -16.06 0.79 -4.47
CA GLY A 132 -16.34 2.19 -4.89
C GLY A 132 -16.12 3.26 -3.80
N LYS A 133 -15.79 2.87 -2.57
CA LYS A 133 -15.44 3.79 -1.48
C LYS A 133 -13.94 4.08 -1.48
N VAL A 134 -13.58 5.33 -1.17
CA VAL A 134 -12.18 5.71 -0.94
C VAL A 134 -11.75 5.26 0.44
N ILE A 135 -10.68 4.48 0.51
CA ILE A 135 -10.06 4.00 1.75
C ILE A 135 -8.89 4.90 2.12
N VAL A 136 -7.99 5.15 1.16
CA VAL A 136 -6.82 6.03 1.32
C VAL A 136 -6.65 6.87 0.07
N ASN A 137 -6.36 8.16 0.23
CA ASN A 137 -5.91 9.02 -0.86
C ASN A 137 -4.46 9.41 -0.60
N PHE A 138 -3.51 8.73 -1.25
CA PHE A 138 -2.08 8.99 -1.12
C PHE A 138 -1.65 10.32 -1.76
N GLY A 139 -2.45 10.86 -2.67
CA GLY A 139 -2.25 12.17 -3.27
C GLY A 139 -2.69 13.34 -2.39
N ALA A 140 -3.38 13.08 -1.27
CA ALA A 140 -3.89 14.14 -0.39
C ALA A 140 -2.77 15.05 0.14
N THR A 141 -2.99 16.36 0.05
CA THR A 141 -2.06 17.42 0.48
C THR A 141 -2.60 18.21 1.66
N ASP A 142 -3.77 17.85 2.17
CA ASP A 142 -4.40 18.57 3.27
C ASP A 142 -3.56 18.44 4.57
N PRO A 143 -3.54 19.47 5.41
CA PRO A 143 -2.70 19.47 6.60
C PRO A 143 -3.03 18.35 7.61
N ALA A 144 -4.29 17.93 7.72
CA ALA A 144 -4.68 16.91 8.69
C ALA A 144 -4.11 15.55 8.30
N THR A 145 -4.21 15.17 7.03
CA THR A 145 -3.58 13.96 6.49
C THR A 145 -2.07 14.01 6.61
N ARG A 146 -1.43 15.14 6.27
CA ARG A 146 0.03 15.29 6.38
C ARG A 146 0.55 15.25 7.82
N HIS A 147 -0.32 15.50 8.80
CA HIS A 147 0.04 15.46 10.21
C HIS A 147 -0.23 14.09 10.84
N HIS A 148 -1.45 13.58 10.69
CA HIS A 148 -1.92 12.35 11.33
C HIS A 148 -1.72 11.09 10.48
N GLY A 149 -1.65 11.24 9.16
CA GLY A 149 -1.77 10.12 8.21
C GLY A 149 -3.22 9.78 7.90
N TRP A 150 -3.45 8.55 7.47
CA TRP A 150 -4.78 8.09 7.05
C TRP A 150 -5.40 7.23 8.12
N ARG A 151 -6.68 7.49 8.43
CA ARG A 151 -7.41 6.65 9.37
C ARG A 151 -7.85 5.36 8.66
N LEU A 152 -7.34 4.23 9.13
CA LEU A 152 -7.79 2.89 8.75
C LEU A 152 -8.53 2.28 9.94
N ASP A 153 -9.61 1.54 9.73
CA ASP A 153 -10.43 0.91 10.78
C ASP A 153 -10.43 1.66 12.13
N SER A 154 -9.61 1.20 13.08
CA SER A 154 -9.48 1.74 14.44
C SER A 154 -8.23 2.60 14.69
N ALA A 155 -7.30 2.76 13.76
CA ALA A 155 -6.02 3.42 13.98
C ALA A 155 -5.53 4.23 12.77
N TYR A 156 -4.65 5.21 13.01
CA TYR A 156 -4.01 5.94 11.93
C TYR A 156 -2.82 5.14 11.37
N MET A 157 -2.77 4.99 10.05
CA MET A 157 -1.57 4.66 9.29
C MET A 157 -0.73 5.94 9.18
N PRO A 158 0.48 6.00 9.76
CA PRO A 158 1.30 7.20 9.75
C PRO A 158 1.64 7.69 8.34
N TYR A 159 1.69 9.01 8.17
CA TYR A 159 2.09 9.65 6.92
C TYR A 159 3.61 9.51 6.68
N PRO A 160 4.07 8.80 5.63
CA PRO A 160 5.48 8.47 5.44
C PRO A 160 6.27 9.48 4.59
N PHE A 161 5.59 10.44 3.95
CA PHE A 161 6.22 11.30 2.96
C PHE A 161 6.98 12.47 3.59
N SER A 162 7.97 13.00 2.87
CA SER A 162 8.88 14.04 3.37
C SER A 162 8.18 15.34 3.75
N ASP A 163 7.04 15.63 3.13
CA ASP A 163 6.23 16.80 3.43
C ASP A 163 5.33 16.64 4.67
N ARG A 164 5.58 15.64 5.53
CA ARG A 164 4.89 15.44 6.81
C ARG A 164 4.93 16.71 7.67
N ILE A 165 3.80 17.05 8.28
CA ILE A 165 3.71 18.12 9.28
C ILE A 165 4.06 17.54 10.65
N SER A 166 5.12 18.08 11.24
CA SER A 166 5.55 17.70 12.59
C SER A 166 4.51 18.12 13.65
N GLU A 167 4.54 17.48 14.83
CA GLU A 167 3.70 17.87 15.97
C GLU A 167 3.96 19.34 16.36
N ALA A 168 5.22 19.77 16.36
CA ALA A 168 5.58 21.15 16.70
C ALA A 168 5.01 22.16 15.68
N ASP A 169 5.07 21.85 14.38
CA ASP A 169 4.50 22.72 13.35
C ASP A 169 2.97 22.74 13.40
N TRP A 170 2.34 21.60 13.74
CA TRP A 170 0.90 21.49 13.94
C TRP A 170 0.42 22.38 15.09
N GLN A 171 1.01 22.23 16.28
CA GLN A 171 0.65 23.00 17.47
C GLN A 171 0.92 24.50 17.32
N SER A 172 1.99 24.87 16.62
CA SER A 172 2.33 26.27 16.37
C SER A 172 1.56 26.91 15.20
N GLY A 173 0.86 26.11 14.38
CA GLY A 173 0.16 26.59 13.19
C GLY A 173 1.08 27.04 12.04
N LYS A 174 2.41 26.82 12.14
CA LYS A 174 3.40 27.25 11.13
C LYS A 174 3.16 26.66 9.73
N PHE A 175 2.46 25.54 9.64
CA PHE A 175 2.10 24.94 8.34
C PHE A 175 1.12 25.82 7.55
N ARG A 176 0.35 26.70 8.21
CA ARG A 176 -0.63 27.59 7.56
C ARG A 176 0.01 28.77 6.83
N SER A 177 1.23 29.16 7.20
CA SER A 177 1.94 30.29 6.57
C SER A 177 2.76 29.91 5.34
N LYS A 178 2.77 28.63 4.95
CA LYS A 178 3.47 28.10 3.77
C LYS A 178 2.52 27.67 2.63
N GLN A 179 1.25 28.06 2.69
CA GLN A 179 0.24 27.82 1.64
C GLN A 179 0.16 28.97 0.65
#